data_AF-A0A916R341-F1
#
_entry.id   AF-A0A916R341-F1
#
_cell.length_a   1.000
_cell.length_b   1.000
_cell.length_c   1.000
_cell.angle_alpha   90.00
_cell.angle_beta   90.00
_cell.angle_gamma   90.00
#
_symmetry.space_group_name_H-M   'P 1'
#
loop_
_entity.id
_entity.type
_entity.pdbx_description
1 polymer ?
#
loop_
_entity_poly.entity_id
_entity_poly.type
_entity_poly.pdbx_seq_one_letter_code
_entity_poly.pdbx_strand_id
1 'polypeptide(L)' 'MKQITTISCKLKVSPEVAKEMEATMEMFANTCQYVHKNSDKKLTNNVAMQALMYGTVREKFQ' A
#
# COMPACT_ATOMS: atom_id res chain seq x y z
N MET A 1 -32.77 -10.60 9.60
CA MET A 1 -31.39 -10.76 10.13
C MET A 1 -30.72 -9.40 10.14
N LYS A 2 -30.10 -9.00 11.25
CA LYS A 2 -29.43 -7.69 11.39
C LYS A 2 -28.00 -7.83 10.87
N GLN A 3 -27.68 -7.23 9.71
CA GLN A 3 -26.34 -7.27 9.14
C GLN A 3 -25.44 -6.30 9.91
N ILE A 4 -24.45 -6.83 10.63
CA ILE A 4 -23.42 -6.03 11.30
C ILE A 4 -22.31 -5.81 10.29
N THR A 5 -22.22 -4.61 9.72
CA THR A 5 -21.28 -4.28 8.64
C THR A 5 -19.89 -3.88 9.13
N THR A 6 -19.75 -3.58 10.42
CA THR A 6 -18.51 -3.02 10.97
C THR A 6 -18.16 -3.68 12.29
N ILE A 7 -17.10 -4.47 12.29
CA ILE A 7 -16.44 -4.97 13.50
C ILE A 7 -15.27 -4.04 13.77
N SER A 8 -15.40 -3.18 14.78
CA SER A 8 -14.28 -2.38 15.29
C SER A 8 -13.62 -3.16 16.41
N CYS A 9 -12.52 -3.83 16.12
CA CYS A 9 -11.70 -4.53 17.10
C CYS A 9 -10.39 -3.76 17.31
N LYS A 10 -10.10 -3.41 18.57
CA LYS A 10 -8.76 -2.94 18.95
C LYS A 10 -7.86 -4.17 18.99
N LEU A 11 -7.03 -4.33 17.96
CA LEU A 11 -6.04 -5.39 17.91
C LEU A 11 -5.03 -5.19 19.04
N LYS A 12 -5.02 -6.11 20.03
CA LYS A 12 -3.88 -6.28 20.93
C LYS A 12 -2.82 -7.07 20.17
N VAL A 13 -1.89 -6.36 19.57
CA VAL A 13 -0.72 -6.94 18.88
C VAL A 13 0.50 -6.92 19.81
N SER A 14 1.38 -7.91 19.64
CA SER A 14 2.68 -7.87 20.33
C SER A 14 3.52 -6.71 19.79
N PRO A 15 4.51 -6.21 20.56
CA PRO A 15 5.41 -5.17 20.09
C PRO A 15 6.16 -5.54 18.79
N GLU A 16 6.51 -6.82 18.59
CA GLU A 16 7.17 -7.23 17.34
C GLU A 16 6.23 -7.10 16.14
N VAL A 17 4.99 -7.58 16.28
CA VAL A 17 3.99 -7.49 15.22
C VAL A 17 3.64 -6.03 14.92
N ALA A 18 3.53 -5.18 15.94
CA ALA A 18 3.29 -3.75 15.75
C ALA A 18 4.40 -3.08 14.92
N LYS A 19 5.67 -3.46 15.17
CA LYS A 19 6.82 -2.95 14.43
C LYS A 19 6.82 -3.42 12.98
N GLU A 20 6.48 -4.68 12.72
CA GLU A 20 6.34 -5.20 11.35
C GLU A 20 5.21 -4.50 10.58
N MET A 21 4.08 -4.27 11.24
CA MET A 21 2.96 -3.53 10.66
C MET A 21 3.37 -2.10 10.31
N GLU A 22 4.07 -1.40 11.21
CA GLU A 22 4.53 -0.04 10.98
C GLU A 22 5.52 0.04 9.82
N ALA A 23 6.50 -0.87 9.76
CA ALA A 23 7.44 -0.97 8.63
C ALA A 23 6.71 -1.24 7.30
N THR A 24 5.71 -2.13 7.32
CA THR A 24 4.89 -2.43 6.13
C THR A 24 4.09 -1.22 5.68
N MET A 25 3.49 -0.48 6.62
CA MET A 25 2.72 0.73 6.33
C MET A 25 3.61 1.86 5.79
N GLU A 26 4.81 2.02 6.34
CA GLU A 26 5.78 3.00 5.87
C GLU A 26 6.26 2.68 4.44
N MET A 27 6.61 1.42 4.18
CA MET A 27 6.98 0.93 2.85
C MET A 27 5.85 1.15 1.83
N PHE A 28 4.60 0.88 2.23
CA PHE A 28 3.42 1.16 1.40
C PHE A 28 3.27 2.65 1.10
N ALA A 29 3.36 3.51 2.12
CA ALA A 29 3.25 4.96 1.94
C ALA A 29 4.34 5.51 1.00
N ASN A 30 5.58 5.06 1.17
CA ASN A 30 6.70 5.43 0.31
C ASN A 30 6.50 4.97 -1.14
N THR A 31 5.96 3.76 -1.33
CA THR A 31 5.59 3.24 -2.65
C THR A 31 4.52 4.11 -3.31
N CYS A 32 3.46 4.46 -2.58
CA CYS A 32 2.40 5.33 -3.10
C CYS A 32 2.94 6.71 -3.50
N GLN A 33 3.80 7.31 -2.67
CA GLN A 33 4.44 8.59 -2.99
C GLN A 33 5.32 8.49 -4.24
N TYR A 34 6.09 7.40 -4.37
CA TYR A 34 6.92 7.15 -5.54
C TYR A 34 6.07 7.05 -6.80
N VAL A 35 5.03 6.23 -6.79
CA VAL A 35 4.13 6.08 -7.95
C VAL A 35 3.48 7.42 -8.29
N HIS A 36 3.01 8.17 -7.30
CA HIS A 36 2.40 9.48 -7.52
C HIS A 36 3.37 10.49 -8.15
N LYS A 37 4.64 10.50 -7.71
CA LYS A 37 5.66 11.41 -8.23
C LYS A 37 6.13 11.04 -9.65
N ASN A 38 6.19 9.74 -9.96
CA ASN A 38 6.81 9.25 -11.20
C ASN A 38 5.80 8.88 -12.29
N SER A 39 4.50 8.83 -11.98
CA SER A 39 3.46 8.62 -13.00
C SER A 39 3.17 9.91 -13.77
N ASP A 40 3.01 9.80 -15.09
CA ASP A 40 2.49 10.90 -15.90
C ASP A 40 1.03 11.14 -15.52
N LYS A 41 0.68 12.39 -15.19
CA LYS A 41 -0.69 12.81 -14.83
C LYS A 41 -1.71 12.56 -15.94
N LYS A 42 -1.26 12.36 -17.19
CA LYS A 42 -2.12 12.02 -18.34
C LYS A 42 -2.36 10.52 -18.48
N LEU A 43 -1.62 9.69 -17.73
CA LEU A 43 -1.74 8.23 -17.78
C LEU A 43 -2.93 7.77 -16.94
N THR A 44 -4.09 7.63 -17.59
CA THR A 44 -5.34 7.18 -16.96
C THR A 44 -5.59 5.68 -17.10
N ASN A 45 -4.77 4.99 -17.91
CA ASN A 45 -4.90 3.54 -18.11
C ASN A 45 -4.13 2.76 -17.03
N ASN A 46 -4.88 2.03 -16.21
CA ASN A 46 -4.34 1.24 -15.10
C ASN A 46 -3.33 0.17 -15.55
N VAL A 47 -3.54 -0.47 -16.71
CA VAL A 47 -2.64 -1.50 -17.25
C VAL A 47 -1.32 -0.86 -17.68
N ALA A 48 -1.39 0.30 -18.34
CA ALA A 48 -0.20 1.04 -18.75
C ALA A 48 0.60 1.55 -17.55
N MET A 49 -0.09 2.02 -16.49
CA MET A 49 0.54 2.44 -15.24
C MET A 49 1.24 1.28 -14.54
N GLN A 50 0.58 0.12 -14.48
CA GLN A 50 1.16 -1.09 -13.90
C GLN A 50 2.38 -1.56 -14.71
N ALA A 51 2.30 -1.62 -16.04
CA ALA A 51 3.43 -2.03 -16.88
C ALA A 51 4.65 -1.10 -16.71
N LEU A 52 4.43 0.20 -16.55
CA LEU A 52 5.49 1.19 -16.36
C LEU A 52 6.14 1.12 -14.97
N MET A 53 5.35 0.88 -13.92
CA MET A 53 5.80 1.06 -12.54
C MET A 53 6.12 -0.24 -11.81
N TYR A 54 5.51 -1.37 -12.18
CA TYR A 54 5.54 -2.60 -11.38
C TYR A 54 6.95 -3.15 -11.15
N GLY A 55 7.78 -3.22 -12.19
CA GLY A 55 9.17 -3.71 -12.05
C GLY A 55 9.98 -2.82 -11.10
N THR A 56 9.97 -1.52 -11.34
CA THR A 56 10.70 -0.53 -10.54
C THR A 56 10.24 -0.46 -9.08
N VAL A 57 8.93 -0.56 -8.84
CA VAL A 57 8.37 -0.57 -7.49
C VAL A 57 8.80 -1.84 -6.75
N ARG A 58 8.72 -2.99 -7.42
CA ARG A 58 9.10 -4.28 -6.85
C ARG A 58 10.59 -4.37 -6.51
N GLU A 59 11.45 -3.78 -7.32
CA GLU A 59 12.89 -3.73 -7.02
C GLU A 59 13.23 -2.80 -5.85
N LYS A 60 12.46 -1.72 -5.65
CA LYS A 60 12.77 -0.68 -4.65
C LYS A 60 12.12 -0.89 -3.28
N PHE A 61 11.00 -1.60 -3.23
CA PHE A 61 10.14 -1.67 -2.05
C PHE A 61 9.73 -3.11 -1.70
N GLN A 62 10.58 -4.10 -1.97
CA GLN A 62 10.38 -5.50 -1.58
C GLN A 62 11.36 -5.90 -0.47
#